data_AF-A0A2N7B732-F1
#
_entry.id   AF-A0A2N7B732-F1
#
_cell.length_a   1.000
_cell.length_b   1.000
_cell.length_c   1.000
_cell.angle_alpha   90.00
_cell.angle_beta   90.00
_cell.angle_gamma   90.00
#
_symmetry.space_group_name_H-M   'P 1'
#
loop_
_entity.id
_entity.type
_entity.pdbx_description
1 polymer ?
#
loop_
_entity_poly.entity_id
_entity_poly.type
_entity_poly.pdbx_seq_one_letter_code
_entity_poly.pdbx_strand_id
1 'polypeptide(L)'
;MLGFMVMAAFLGITLASTQQQLQPINTVLGDESFIATYGRKPDLRTPQSLRIETHLAYVEDKLRQSSVTHLPAHLQQKRQRLLDLLQQYREAGNFPQSEPNVGQYKPCFMDKNGTICAVGYLIEQTEGRAIAERINARHPYDYIQDMDMPEVQEWIESSGLTEEEYEMIQTSH
;
A
#
# COMPACT_ATOMS: atom_id res chain seq x y z
N MET A 1 28.41 62.06 -30.82
CA MET A 1 29.08 60.81 -30.42
C MET A 1 28.23 60.15 -29.36
N LEU A 2 27.99 58.85 -29.54
CA LEU A 2 27.18 57.97 -28.71
C LEU A 2 27.71 57.85 -27.27
N GLY A 3 26.80 57.55 -26.34
CA GLY A 3 27.07 56.98 -25.02
C GLY A 3 25.82 57.16 -24.15
N PHE A 4 25.29 56.21 -23.39
CA PHE A 4 25.66 54.86 -22.98
C PHE A 4 24.34 54.26 -22.45
N MET A 5 24.00 53.01 -22.77
CA MET A 5 23.05 52.26 -21.94
C MET A 5 23.30 50.77 -22.12
N VAL A 6 24.15 50.22 -21.24
CA VAL A 6 24.30 48.77 -21.11
C VAL A 6 23.21 48.30 -20.14
N MET A 7 22.13 47.75 -20.68
CA MET A 7 21.17 46.96 -19.90
C MET A 7 21.80 45.60 -19.60
N ALA A 8 22.21 45.37 -18.36
CA ALA A 8 22.55 44.04 -17.88
C ALA A 8 21.24 43.27 -17.65
N ALA A 9 20.90 42.36 -18.56
CA ALA A 9 19.82 41.40 -18.36
C ALA A 9 20.34 40.25 -17.49
N PHE A 10 19.91 40.20 -16.23
CA PHE A 10 20.08 39.02 -15.38
C PHE A 10 19.12 37.93 -15.86
N LEU A 11 19.63 36.98 -16.65
CA LEU A 11 18.95 35.71 -16.89
C LEU A 11 19.04 34.87 -15.62
N GLY A 12 18.02 34.96 -14.77
CA GLY A 12 17.83 34.03 -13.66
C GLY A 12 17.44 32.66 -14.22
N ILE A 13 18.41 31.76 -14.39
CA ILE A 13 18.12 30.35 -14.65
C ILE A 13 17.69 29.74 -13.31
N THR A 14 16.39 29.63 -13.08
CA THR A 14 15.87 28.80 -12.00
C THR A 14 16.08 27.34 -12.40
N LEU A 15 17.06 26.69 -11.78
CA LEU A 15 17.14 25.24 -11.76
C LEU A 15 15.94 24.73 -10.94
N ALA A 16 14.79 24.55 -11.58
CA ALA A 16 13.72 23.74 -11.04
C ALA A 16 14.28 22.32 -10.88
N SER A 17 14.71 21.98 -9.66
CA SER A 17 15.05 20.61 -9.32
C SER A 17 13.78 19.78 -9.47
N THR A 18 13.64 19.06 -10.58
CA THR A 18 12.66 18.00 -10.71
C THR A 18 13.10 16.88 -9.78
N GLN A 19 12.77 17.00 -8.48
CA GLN A 19 12.83 15.85 -7.58
C GLN A 19 11.89 14.81 -8.17
N GLN A 20 12.45 13.72 -8.68
CA GLN A 20 11.70 12.56 -9.12
C GLN A 20 10.88 12.08 -7.91
N GLN A 21 9.58 12.35 -7.95
CA GLN A 21 8.67 12.07 -6.84
C GLN A 21 8.40 10.57 -6.82
N LEU A 22 8.55 9.94 -5.65
CA LEU A 22 8.12 8.56 -5.45
C LEU A 22 6.62 8.44 -5.69
N GLN A 23 6.19 7.32 -6.28
CA GLN A 23 4.77 7.00 -6.30
C GLN A 23 4.27 6.77 -4.87
N PRO A 24 3.01 7.13 -4.59
CA PRO A 24 2.43 6.89 -3.28
C PRO A 24 2.42 5.40 -2.93
N ILE A 25 2.54 5.07 -1.64
CA ILE A 25 2.59 3.67 -1.17
C ILE A 25 1.24 2.93 -1.35
N ASN A 26 0.14 3.66 -1.54
CA ASN A 26 -1.22 3.14 -1.63
C ASN A 26 -2.08 4.02 -2.55
N THR A 27 -3.08 3.45 -3.22
CA THR A 27 -3.96 4.16 -4.18
C THR A 27 -5.06 4.98 -3.52
N VAL A 28 -5.52 4.59 -2.33
CA VAL A 28 -6.60 5.25 -1.59
C VAL A 28 -6.06 6.40 -0.74
N LEU A 29 -5.04 6.12 0.09
CA LEU A 29 -4.51 7.05 1.09
C LEU A 29 -3.22 7.75 0.64
N GLY A 30 -2.64 7.35 -0.49
CA GLY A 30 -1.36 7.89 -0.93
C GLY A 30 -0.25 7.71 0.12
N ASP A 31 0.53 8.77 0.38
CA ASP A 31 1.55 8.81 1.44
C ASP A 31 1.04 9.47 2.75
N GLU A 32 -0.28 9.57 2.96
CA GLU A 32 -0.87 10.23 4.15
C GLU A 32 -0.28 9.69 5.46
N SER A 33 -0.18 8.37 5.58
CA SER A 33 0.44 7.68 6.72
C SER A 33 1.86 8.19 7.07
N PHE A 34 2.70 8.42 6.06
CA PHE A 34 4.07 8.86 6.24
C PHE A 34 4.15 10.34 6.62
N ILE A 35 3.27 11.17 6.04
CA ILE A 35 3.14 12.59 6.39
C ILE A 35 2.64 12.73 7.83
N ALA A 36 1.62 11.98 8.22
CA ALA A 36 1.07 12.00 9.57
C ALA A 36 2.12 11.60 10.63
N THR A 37 2.97 10.61 10.31
CA THR A 37 3.97 10.09 11.25
C THR A 37 5.23 10.96 11.32
N TYR A 38 5.73 11.46 10.18
CA TYR A 38 7.05 12.12 10.10
C TYR A 38 7.00 13.60 9.71
N GLY A 39 5.81 14.16 9.44
CA GLY A 39 5.64 15.56 9.02
C GLY A 39 6.20 15.87 7.63
N ARG A 40 6.55 14.86 6.83
CA ARG A 40 7.13 15.01 5.48
C ARG A 40 6.70 13.87 4.56
N LYS A 41 6.84 14.05 3.25
CA LYS A 41 6.73 12.95 2.26
C LYS A 41 7.97 12.03 2.30
N PRO A 42 7.84 10.75 1.93
CA PRO A 42 9.00 9.90 1.69
C PRO A 42 9.81 10.42 0.49
N ASP A 43 11.11 10.17 0.50
CA ASP A 43 12.01 10.48 -0.61
C ASP A 43 12.77 9.22 -1.06
N LEU A 44 13.57 9.30 -2.12
CA LEU A 44 14.30 8.17 -2.71
C LEU A 44 15.24 7.43 -1.74
N ARG A 45 15.56 8.01 -0.59
CA ARG A 45 16.40 7.41 0.47
C ARG A 45 15.56 6.77 1.57
N THR A 46 14.25 7.00 1.60
CA THR A 46 13.34 6.35 2.55
C THR A 46 13.28 4.86 2.22
N PRO A 47 13.63 3.96 3.16
CA PRO A 47 13.51 2.52 2.94
C PRO A 47 12.06 2.11 2.63
N GLN A 48 11.88 1.25 1.64
CA GLN A 48 10.57 0.72 1.25
C GLN A 48 9.86 0.03 2.42
N SER A 49 10.57 -0.81 3.18
CA SER A 49 10.02 -1.48 4.36
C SER A 49 9.47 -0.49 5.39
N LEU A 50 10.17 0.63 5.63
CA LEU A 50 9.71 1.68 6.53
C LEU A 50 8.40 2.31 6.04
N ARG A 51 8.26 2.51 4.72
CA ARG A 51 7.03 3.03 4.13
C ARG A 51 5.86 2.06 4.33
N ILE A 52 6.08 0.78 4.05
CA ILE A 52 5.07 -0.28 4.21
C ILE A 52 4.65 -0.40 5.68
N GLU A 53 5.61 -0.52 6.59
CA GLU A 53 5.33 -0.67 8.02
C GLU A 53 4.56 0.52 8.59
N THR A 54 5.00 1.75 8.25
CA THR A 54 4.31 2.99 8.66
C THR A 54 2.88 3.02 8.11
N HIS A 55 2.70 2.62 6.85
CA HIS A 55 1.40 2.60 6.21
C HIS A 55 0.46 1.59 6.86
N LEU A 56 0.90 0.35 7.05
CA LEU A 56 0.10 -0.70 7.67
C LEU A 56 -0.26 -0.37 9.12
N ALA A 57 0.65 0.24 9.89
CA ALA A 57 0.34 0.71 11.24
C ALA A 57 -0.78 1.76 11.24
N TYR A 58 -0.70 2.73 10.32
CA TYR A 58 -1.70 3.79 10.16
C TYR A 58 -3.08 3.23 9.77
N VAL A 59 -3.10 2.33 8.79
CA VAL A 59 -4.33 1.68 8.34
C VAL A 59 -4.93 0.82 9.45
N GLU A 60 -4.12 0.01 10.13
CA GLU A 60 -4.58 -0.81 11.27
C GLU A 60 -5.27 0.06 12.34
N ASP A 61 -4.63 1.15 12.77
CA ASP A 61 -5.19 2.07 13.76
C ASP A 61 -6.52 2.70 13.29
N LYS A 62 -6.54 3.19 12.04
CA LYS A 62 -7.75 3.75 11.42
C LYS A 62 -8.89 2.73 11.42
N LEU A 63 -8.63 1.49 11.02
CA LEU A 63 -9.64 0.44 10.90
C LEU A 63 -10.13 -0.07 12.27
N ARG A 64 -9.28 -0.04 13.31
CA ARG A 64 -9.65 -0.37 14.69
C ARG A 64 -10.53 0.69 15.35
N GLN A 65 -10.37 1.95 14.97
CA GLN A 65 -11.17 3.07 15.47
C GLN A 65 -12.52 3.23 14.73
N SER A 66 -12.69 2.60 13.57
CA SER A 66 -13.94 2.61 12.82
C SER A 66 -15.11 2.00 13.59
N SER A 67 -16.27 2.67 13.58
CA SER A 67 -17.50 2.12 14.15
C SER A 67 -18.05 0.99 13.27
N VAL A 68 -18.22 -0.19 13.87
CA VAL A 68 -18.71 -1.40 13.20
C VAL A 68 -20.02 -1.93 13.80
N THR A 69 -20.74 -1.09 14.54
CA THR A 69 -21.99 -1.46 15.22
C THR A 69 -23.10 -1.88 14.25
N HIS A 70 -22.99 -1.50 12.98
CA HIS A 70 -23.89 -1.91 11.91
C HIS A 70 -23.64 -3.35 11.43
N LEU A 71 -22.46 -3.93 11.69
CA LEU A 71 -22.13 -5.30 11.29
C LEU A 71 -22.75 -6.33 12.25
N PRO A 72 -23.16 -7.52 11.76
CA PRO A 72 -23.47 -8.66 12.61
C PRO A 72 -22.29 -9.02 13.53
N ALA A 73 -22.59 -9.49 14.75
CA ALA A 73 -21.57 -9.80 15.76
C ALA A 73 -20.46 -10.76 15.26
N HIS A 74 -20.80 -11.73 14.41
CA HIS A 74 -19.82 -12.66 13.86
C HIS A 74 -18.85 -11.98 12.87
N LEU A 75 -19.30 -10.99 12.09
CA LEU A 75 -18.43 -10.21 11.20
C LEU A 75 -17.55 -9.25 12.00
N GLN A 76 -18.05 -8.68 13.10
CA GLN A 76 -17.22 -7.87 14.01
C GLN A 76 -16.06 -8.71 14.59
N GLN A 77 -16.33 -9.96 14.99
CA GLN A 77 -15.31 -10.88 15.48
C GLN A 77 -14.28 -11.24 14.39
N LYS A 78 -14.74 -11.53 13.17
CA LYS A 78 -13.84 -11.82 12.03
C LYS A 78 -12.98 -10.61 11.67
N ARG A 79 -13.55 -9.41 11.61
CA ARG A 79 -12.82 -8.17 11.40
C ARG A 79 -11.71 -8.00 12.43
N GLN A 80 -12.03 -8.17 13.72
CA GLN A 80 -11.04 -8.07 14.79
C GLN A 80 -9.91 -9.08 14.61
N ARG A 81 -10.25 -10.33 14.26
CA ARG A 81 -9.26 -11.38 13.98
C ARG A 81 -8.34 -11.01 12.80
N LEU A 82 -8.88 -10.45 11.72
CA LEU A 82 -8.10 -10.00 10.57
C LEU A 82 -7.17 -8.84 10.91
N LEU A 83 -7.63 -7.88 11.72
CA LEU A 83 -6.77 -6.78 12.20
C LEU A 83 -5.65 -7.29 13.12
N ASP A 84 -5.92 -8.30 13.94
CA ASP A 84 -4.88 -8.95 14.75
C ASP A 84 -3.86 -9.73 13.90
N LEU A 85 -4.30 -10.31 12.77
CA LEU A 85 -3.40 -10.94 11.79
C LEU A 85 -2.58 -9.90 11.02
N LEU A 86 -3.18 -8.77 10.65
CA LEU A 86 -2.49 -7.65 10.00
C LEU A 86 -1.38 -7.10 10.90
N GLN A 87 -1.68 -6.96 12.20
CA GLN A 87 -0.69 -6.57 13.20
C GLN A 87 0.49 -7.55 13.24
N GLN A 88 0.23 -8.87 13.31
CA GLN A 88 1.26 -9.90 13.31
C GLN A 88 2.14 -9.85 12.05
N TYR A 89 1.52 -9.69 10.88
CA TYR A 89 2.24 -9.54 9.62
C TYR A 89 3.14 -8.30 9.61
N ARG A 90 2.60 -7.15 10.04
CA ARG A 90 3.34 -5.89 10.15
C ARG A 90 4.55 -6.04 11.07
N GLU A 91 4.36 -6.61 12.25
CA GLU A 91 5.42 -6.80 13.26
C GLU A 91 6.49 -7.82 12.82
N ALA A 92 6.12 -8.79 11.97
CA ALA A 92 7.09 -9.70 11.37
C ALA A 92 8.00 -9.03 10.31
N GLY A 93 7.53 -7.95 9.66
CA GLY A 93 8.34 -7.14 8.74
C GLY A 93 8.77 -7.85 7.44
N ASN A 94 8.19 -9.00 7.12
CA ASN A 94 8.53 -9.80 5.94
C ASN A 94 7.67 -9.40 4.73
N PHE A 95 8.07 -8.34 4.04
CA PHE A 95 7.32 -7.78 2.91
C PHE A 95 7.90 -8.20 1.55
N PRO A 96 7.05 -8.41 0.52
CA PRO A 96 7.52 -8.79 -0.81
C PRO A 96 8.42 -7.73 -1.42
N GLN A 97 9.45 -8.18 -2.15
CA GLN A 97 10.34 -7.29 -2.89
C GLN A 97 9.76 -6.97 -4.28
N SER A 98 9.94 -5.73 -4.73
CA SER A 98 9.52 -5.30 -6.07
C SER A 98 10.35 -6.00 -7.16
N GLU A 99 9.69 -6.47 -8.22
CA GLU A 99 10.34 -7.10 -9.36
C GLU A 99 10.88 -6.03 -10.35
N PRO A 100 12.19 -6.01 -10.68
CA PRO A 100 12.81 -4.90 -11.43
C PRO A 100 12.23 -4.62 -12.82
N ASN A 101 11.61 -5.62 -13.45
CA ASN A 101 11.09 -5.56 -14.83
C ASN A 101 9.56 -5.45 -14.91
N VAL A 102 8.88 -5.51 -13.76
CA VAL A 102 7.47 -5.16 -13.65
C VAL A 102 7.47 -3.68 -13.30
N GLY A 103 6.73 -2.84 -14.02
CA GLY A 103 6.73 -1.40 -13.79
C GLY A 103 6.70 -1.10 -12.29
N GLN A 104 7.66 -0.29 -11.82
CA GLN A 104 8.14 -0.19 -10.42
C GLN A 104 7.07 0.21 -9.36
N TYR A 105 5.79 0.19 -9.71
CA TYR A 105 4.70 0.82 -8.96
C TYR A 105 3.39 0.04 -9.13
N LYS A 106 3.46 -1.29 -9.04
CA LYS A 106 2.29 -2.17 -8.96
C LYS A 106 2.26 -2.88 -7.61
N PRO A 107 1.08 -3.32 -7.15
CA PRO A 107 1.01 -4.32 -6.10
C PRO A 107 1.85 -5.55 -6.50
N CYS A 108 2.41 -6.24 -5.52
CA CYS A 108 3.00 -7.55 -5.71
C CYS A 108 2.30 -8.49 -4.72
N PHE A 109 1.54 -9.46 -5.21
CA PHE A 109 0.82 -10.38 -4.34
C PHE A 109 1.78 -11.33 -3.62
N MET A 110 2.75 -11.88 -4.36
CA MET A 110 3.82 -12.71 -3.83
C MET A 110 5.09 -12.56 -4.67
N ASP A 111 6.23 -12.38 -4.01
CA ASP A 111 7.53 -12.28 -4.71
C ASP A 111 8.08 -13.66 -5.10
N LYS A 112 9.16 -13.68 -5.89
CA LYS A 112 9.83 -14.92 -6.34
C LYS A 112 10.35 -15.82 -5.20
N ASN A 113 10.51 -15.30 -3.99
CA ASN A 113 10.95 -16.07 -2.82
C ASN A 113 9.74 -16.65 -2.04
N GLY A 114 8.51 -16.37 -2.49
CA GLY A 114 7.28 -16.79 -1.83
C GLY A 114 6.83 -15.84 -0.72
N THR A 115 7.47 -14.68 -0.55
CA THR A 115 7.06 -13.65 0.41
C THR A 115 5.75 -13.05 -0.05
N ILE A 116 4.72 -13.11 0.79
CA ILE A 116 3.35 -12.72 0.44
C ILE A 116 3.04 -11.31 0.97
N CYS A 117 2.21 -10.54 0.25
CA CYS A 117 1.78 -9.22 0.70
C CYS A 117 0.78 -9.28 1.85
N ALA A 118 0.41 -8.12 2.41
CA ALA A 118 -0.52 -8.03 3.53
C ALA A 118 -1.89 -8.67 3.22
N VAL A 119 -2.51 -8.32 2.09
CA VAL A 119 -3.79 -8.90 1.66
C VAL A 119 -3.66 -10.41 1.47
N GLY A 120 -2.62 -10.86 0.77
CA GLY A 120 -2.38 -12.28 0.54
C GLY A 120 -2.13 -13.05 1.83
N TYR A 121 -1.41 -12.46 2.79
CA TYR A 121 -1.21 -13.04 4.12
C TYR A 121 -2.55 -13.24 4.83
N LEU A 122 -3.44 -12.26 4.82
CA LEU A 122 -4.76 -12.39 5.43
C LEU A 122 -5.55 -13.54 4.82
N ILE A 123 -5.56 -13.65 3.48
CA ILE A 123 -6.18 -14.78 2.76
C ILE A 123 -5.53 -16.10 3.14
N GLU A 124 -4.20 -16.17 3.15
CA GLU A 124 -3.47 -17.39 3.52
C GLU A 124 -3.83 -17.87 4.93
N GLN A 125 -3.98 -16.94 5.88
CA GLN A 125 -4.30 -17.27 7.28
C GLN A 125 -5.76 -17.64 7.52
N THR A 126 -6.70 -17.29 6.63
CA THR A 126 -8.13 -17.63 6.79
C THR A 126 -8.62 -18.70 5.82
N GLU A 127 -8.15 -18.67 4.58
CA GLU A 127 -8.57 -19.53 3.47
C GLU A 127 -7.53 -20.60 3.12
N GLY A 128 -6.28 -20.42 3.56
CA GLY A 128 -5.19 -21.36 3.37
C GLY A 128 -4.28 -21.03 2.17
N ARG A 129 -3.03 -21.49 2.27
CA ARG A 129 -1.97 -21.21 1.28
C ARG A 129 -2.34 -21.58 -0.16
N ALA A 130 -3.06 -22.69 -0.35
CA ALA A 130 -3.48 -23.13 -1.68
C ALA A 130 -4.41 -22.12 -2.38
N ILE A 131 -5.19 -21.33 -1.64
CA ILE A 131 -6.04 -20.27 -2.21
C ILE A 131 -5.17 -19.08 -2.58
N ALA A 132 -4.29 -18.63 -1.69
CA ALA A 132 -3.35 -17.56 -1.94
C ALA A 132 -2.46 -17.82 -3.18
N GLU A 133 -1.98 -19.05 -3.36
CA GLU A 133 -1.17 -19.43 -4.53
C GLU A 133 -1.96 -19.41 -5.83
N ARG A 134 -3.24 -19.81 -5.81
CA ARG A 134 -4.12 -19.70 -6.99
C ARG A 134 -4.39 -18.25 -7.38
N ILE A 135 -4.58 -17.38 -6.39
CA ILE A 135 -4.75 -15.94 -6.63
C ILE A 135 -3.46 -15.39 -7.24
N ASN A 136 -2.31 -15.66 -6.64
CA ASN A 136 -1.01 -15.20 -7.16
C ASN A 136 -0.76 -15.65 -8.61
N ALA A 137 -1.18 -16.87 -8.97
CA ALA A 137 -1.00 -17.39 -10.33
C ALA A 137 -1.84 -16.64 -11.39
N ARG A 138 -2.94 -15.99 -11.00
CA ARG A 138 -3.85 -15.26 -11.90
C ARG A 138 -3.69 -13.75 -11.82
N HIS A 139 -3.46 -13.24 -10.62
CA HIS A 139 -3.44 -11.83 -10.26
C HIS A 139 -2.16 -11.45 -9.48
N PRO A 140 -0.95 -11.72 -10.01
CA PRO A 140 0.29 -11.47 -9.27
C PRO A 140 0.56 -9.99 -8.99
N TYR A 141 -0.04 -9.09 -9.79
CA TYR A 141 0.21 -7.65 -9.73
C TYR A 141 -1.05 -6.78 -9.81
N ASP A 142 -2.21 -7.39 -9.60
CA ASP A 142 -3.48 -6.68 -9.71
C ASP A 142 -3.88 -6.09 -8.36
N TYR A 143 -4.67 -5.01 -8.42
CA TYR A 143 -5.32 -4.47 -7.24
C TYR A 143 -6.44 -5.42 -6.81
N ILE A 144 -6.79 -5.43 -5.52
CA ILE A 144 -7.82 -6.34 -5.01
C ILE A 144 -9.16 -6.18 -5.75
N GLN A 145 -9.54 -4.95 -6.08
CA GLN A 145 -10.74 -4.63 -6.88
C GLN A 145 -10.71 -5.20 -8.31
N ASP A 146 -9.51 -5.49 -8.84
CA ASP A 146 -9.30 -6.05 -10.18
C ASP A 146 -9.12 -7.59 -10.15
N MET A 147 -9.14 -8.22 -8.96
CA MET A 147 -9.04 -9.68 -8.81
C MET A 147 -10.38 -10.35 -9.09
N ASP A 148 -10.72 -10.50 -10.37
CA ASP A 148 -11.97 -11.15 -10.84
C ASP A 148 -11.99 -12.66 -10.54
N MET A 149 -12.21 -13.00 -9.27
CA MET A 149 -12.27 -14.34 -8.73
C MET A 149 -13.40 -14.43 -7.68
N PRO A 150 -14.39 -15.34 -7.85
CA PRO A 150 -15.49 -15.48 -6.89
C PRO A 150 -15.01 -15.75 -5.46
N GLU A 151 -13.95 -16.56 -5.31
CA GLU A 151 -13.34 -16.87 -4.01
C GLU A 151 -12.75 -15.64 -3.29
N VAL A 152 -12.34 -14.58 -4.01
CA VAL A 152 -11.90 -13.32 -3.40
C VAL A 152 -13.10 -12.50 -2.95
N GLN A 153 -14.14 -12.41 -3.78
CA GLN A 153 -15.38 -11.67 -3.45
C GLN A 153 -16.08 -12.28 -2.22
N GLU A 154 -16.26 -13.60 -2.21
CA GLU A 154 -16.86 -14.33 -1.08
C GLU A 154 -16.05 -14.15 0.21
N TRP A 155 -14.72 -14.12 0.11
CA TRP A 155 -13.84 -13.85 1.24
C TRP A 155 -14.06 -12.44 1.79
N ILE A 156 -14.07 -11.40 0.93
CA ILE A 156 -14.32 -10.01 1.34
C ILE A 156 -15.68 -9.90 2.04
N GLU A 157 -16.76 -10.39 1.42
CA GLU A 157 -18.12 -10.35 1.96
C GLU A 157 -18.25 -11.03 3.32
N SER A 158 -17.46 -12.07 3.56
CA SER A 158 -17.51 -12.84 4.80
C SER A 158 -16.51 -12.37 5.87
N SER A 159 -15.72 -11.33 5.61
CA SER A 159 -14.58 -10.93 6.44
C SER A 159 -14.89 -9.88 7.52
N GLY A 160 -15.88 -9.02 7.27
CA GLY A 160 -16.16 -7.83 8.10
C GLY A 160 -15.26 -6.62 7.80
N LEU A 161 -14.43 -6.70 6.75
CA LEU A 161 -13.76 -5.59 6.09
C LEU A 161 -14.42 -5.32 4.73
N THR A 162 -14.50 -4.07 4.31
CA THR A 162 -14.96 -3.71 2.96
C THR A 162 -13.85 -3.87 1.93
N GLU A 163 -14.20 -3.91 0.65
CA GLU A 163 -13.23 -3.88 -0.45
C GLU A 163 -12.31 -2.65 -0.37
N GLU A 164 -12.87 -1.45 -0.15
CA GLU A 164 -12.10 -0.22 0.04
C GLU A 164 -11.11 -0.31 1.21
N GLU A 165 -11.47 -0.98 2.31
CA GLU A 165 -10.55 -1.20 3.43
C GLU A 165 -9.40 -2.16 3.07
N TYR A 166 -9.65 -3.16 2.21
CA TYR A 166 -8.56 -3.97 1.65
C TYR A 166 -7.71 -3.21 0.64
N GLU A 167 -8.31 -2.31 -0.14
CA GLU A 167 -7.54 -1.39 -0.99
C GLU A 167 -6.63 -0.51 -0.13
N MET A 168 -7.08 -0.02 1.03
CA MET A 168 -6.22 0.68 1.98
C MET A 168 -5.09 -0.20 2.53
N ILE A 169 -5.32 -1.50 2.74
CA ILE A 169 -4.29 -2.43 3.23
C ILE A 169 -3.26 -2.77 2.13
N GLN A 170 -3.68 -2.81 0.87
CA GLN A 170 -2.82 -3.21 -0.24
C GLN A 170 -1.80 -2.11 -0.59
N THR A 171 -0.51 -2.42 -0.44
CA THR A 171 0.57 -1.49 -0.80
C THR A 171 1.11 -1.72 -2.21
N SER A 172 1.55 -0.64 -2.86
CA SER A 172 2.23 -0.61 -4.16
C SER A 172 3.61 0.04 -4.03
N HIS A 173 4.66 -0.58 -4.54
CA HIS A 173 6.03 -0.15 -4.29
C HIS A 173 7.08 -0.77 -5.21
#